data_AF-A0A5C7T3T6-F1
#
_entry.id   AF-A0A5C7T3T6-F1
#
_cell.length_a   1.000
_cell.length_b   1.000
_cell.length_c   1.000
_cell.angle_alpha   90.00
_cell.angle_beta   90.00
_cell.angle_gamma   90.00
#
_symmetry.space_group_name_H-M   'P 1'
#
loop_
_entity.id
_entity.type
_entity.pdbx_description
1 polymer ?
#
loop_
_entity_poly.entity_id
_entity_poly.type
_entity_poly.pdbx_seq_one_letter_code
_entity_poly.pdbx_strand_id
1 'polypeptide(L)'
;MDIKNLIDAAKTKSGMPLGAMAAEMQINQVRISEWKKGKYRPNSGNVLYLAKKAGLNAIETLAEYEAETNPQFAQLWKEAVSEIRQNQG
;
A
#
# COMPACT_ATOMS: atom_id res chain seq x y z
N MET A 1 -5.91 4.08 -4.13
CA MET A 1 -5.18 4.20 -2.86
C MET A 1 -3.89 5.00 -3.03
N ASP A 2 -3.80 6.19 -2.42
CA ASP A 2 -2.54 6.95 -2.37
C ASP A 2 -1.56 6.39 -1.31
N ILE A 3 -0.27 6.25 -1.67
CA ILE A 3 0.75 5.66 -0.81
C ILE A 3 1.02 6.50 0.44
N LYS A 4 0.94 7.83 0.35
CA LYS A 4 1.15 8.70 1.51
C LYS A 4 0.04 8.48 2.54
N ASN A 5 -1.21 8.44 2.08
CA ASN A 5 -2.35 8.13 2.92
C ASN A 5 -2.26 6.71 3.52
N LEU A 6 -1.80 5.72 2.75
CA LEU A 6 -1.62 4.35 3.24
C LEU A 6 -0.57 4.26 4.37
N ILE A 7 0.56 4.95 4.21
CA ILE A 7 1.61 5.01 5.25
C ILE A 7 1.06 5.68 6.52
N ASP A 8 0.31 6.77 6.37
CA ASP A 8 -0.23 7.51 7.51
C ASP A 8 -1.35 6.73 8.22
N ALA A 9 -2.18 5.99 7.48
CA ALA A 9 -3.16 5.05 8.04
C ALA A 9 -2.48 3.89 8.79
N ALA A 10 -1.45 3.28 8.19
CA ALA A 10 -0.67 2.21 8.82
C ALA A 10 -0.01 2.68 10.13
N LYS A 11 0.60 3.86 10.12
CA LYS A 11 1.19 4.48 11.32
C LYS A 11 0.15 4.71 12.40
N THR A 12 -0.98 5.29 12.03
CA THR A 12 -2.06 5.64 12.98
C THR A 12 -2.66 4.38 13.62
N LYS A 13 -2.96 3.35 12.82
CA LYS A 13 -3.59 2.13 13.31
C LYS A 13 -2.65 1.26 14.14
N SER A 14 -1.39 1.14 13.71
CA SER A 14 -0.41 0.29 14.41
C SER A 14 0.25 0.96 15.62
N GLY A 15 0.22 2.30 15.69
CA GLY A 15 0.96 3.07 16.70
C GLY A 15 2.49 3.01 16.51
N MET A 16 2.98 2.41 15.43
CA MET A 16 4.41 2.17 15.23
C MET A 16 5.14 3.41 14.70
N PRO A 17 6.37 3.69 15.18
CA PRO A 17 7.27 4.64 14.52
C PRO A 17 7.62 4.19 13.10
N LEU A 18 7.94 5.15 12.21
CA LEU A 18 8.36 4.83 10.84
C LEU A 18 9.59 3.92 10.78
N GLY A 19 10.55 4.13 11.69
CA GLY A 19 11.76 3.31 11.76
C GLY A 19 11.47 1.84 12.12
N ALA A 20 10.49 1.59 13.00
CA ALA A 20 10.08 0.24 13.36
C ALA A 20 9.39 -0.46 12.17
N MET A 21 8.52 0.24 11.45
CA MET A 21 7.92 -0.31 10.22
C MET A 21 8.97 -0.59 9.14
N ALA A 22 9.98 0.28 8.99
CA ALA A 22 11.08 0.07 8.05
C ALA A 22 11.91 -1.17 8.42
N ALA A 23 12.16 -1.39 9.72
CA ALA A 23 12.85 -2.56 10.21
C ALA A 23 12.07 -3.86 9.94
N GLU A 24 10.75 -3.88 10.15
CA GLU A 24 9.92 -5.05 9.83
C GLU A 24 9.91 -5.37 8.32
N MET A 25 9.94 -4.34 7.47
CA MET A 25 10.06 -4.50 6.02
C MET A 25 11.49 -4.77 5.53
N GLN A 26 12.49 -4.77 6.43
CA GLN A 26 13.92 -4.90 6.10
C GLN A 26 14.41 -3.87 5.06
N ILE A 27 13.94 -2.63 5.18
CA ILE A 27 14.34 -1.50 4.32
C ILE A 27 14.94 -0.36 5.14
N ASN A 28 15.70 0.51 4.48
CA ASN A 28 16.12 1.77 5.08
C ASN A 28 14.89 2.69 5.27
N GLN A 29 14.73 3.29 6.46
CA GLN A 29 13.64 4.23 6.77
C GLN A 29 13.52 5.39 5.76
N VAL A 30 14.62 5.82 5.15
CA VAL A 30 14.63 6.85 4.10
C VAL A 30 13.72 6.46 2.94
N ARG A 31 13.60 5.16 2.60
CA ARG A 31 12.70 4.68 1.53
C ARG A 31 11.25 5.09 1.78
N ILE A 32 10.77 4.97 3.02
CA ILE A 32 9.40 5.38 3.38
C ILE A 32 9.21 6.87 3.12
N SER A 33 10.20 7.70 3.47
CA SER A 33 10.15 9.14 3.23
C SER A 33 10.22 9.49 1.74
N GLU A 34 10.96 8.73 0.95
CA GLU A 34 11.03 8.88 -0.51
C GLU A 34 9.72 8.49 -1.20
N TRP A 35 9.04 7.46 -0.71
CA TRP A 35 7.72 7.07 -1.21
C TRP A 35 6.68 8.17 -0.96
N LYS A 36 6.67 8.79 0.23
CA LYS A 36 5.79 9.94 0.54
C LYS A 36 6.05 11.15 -0.37
N LYS A 37 7.25 11.25 -0.96
CA LYS A 37 7.64 12.31 -1.90
C LYS A 37 7.43 11.92 -3.37
N GLY A 38 6.95 10.71 -3.64
CA GLY A 38 6.79 10.18 -5.00
C GLY A 38 8.11 9.90 -5.74
N LYS A 39 9.26 9.91 -5.05
CA LYS A 39 10.57 9.70 -5.69
C LYS A 39 10.80 8.26 -6.13
N TYR A 40 10.29 7.32 -5.33
CA TYR A 40 10.34 5.89 -5.63
C TYR A 40 8.99 5.27 -5.33
N ARG A 41 8.73 4.16 -6.00
CA ARG A 41 7.55 3.34 -5.81
C ARG A 41 7.86 2.19 -4.85
N PRO A 42 7.05 1.96 -3.80
CA PRO A 42 7.12 0.71 -3.03
C PRO A 42 6.78 -0.48 -3.94
N ASN A 43 7.38 -1.63 -3.66
CA ASN A 43 6.97 -2.90 -4.29
C ASN A 43 5.65 -3.41 -3.68
N SER A 44 5.06 -4.42 -4.30
CA SER A 44 3.79 -5.01 -3.86
C SER A 44 3.83 -5.55 -2.43
N GLY A 45 4.97 -6.14 -2.00
CA GLY A 45 5.15 -6.63 -0.63
C GLY A 45 5.07 -5.52 0.42
N ASN A 46 5.68 -4.37 0.14
CA ASN A 46 5.63 -3.19 1.02
C ASN A 46 4.19 -2.66 1.13
N VAL A 47 3.45 -2.62 0.02
CA VAL A 47 2.06 -2.15 -0.01
C VAL A 47 1.16 -3.09 0.79
N LEU A 48 1.30 -4.41 0.62
CA LEU A 48 0.57 -5.41 1.39
C LEU A 48 0.84 -5.29 2.90
N TYR A 49 2.10 -5.12 3.26
CA TYR A 49 2.50 -4.92 4.66
C TYR A 49 1.82 -3.67 5.25
N LEU A 50 1.89 -2.53 4.56
CA LEU A 50 1.28 -1.29 5.02
C LEU A 50 -0.24 -1.41 5.14
N ALA A 51 -0.91 -2.04 4.17
CA ALA A 51 -2.34 -2.29 4.21
C ALA A 51 -2.75 -3.13 5.42
N LYS A 52 -2.00 -4.21 5.72
CA LYS A 52 -2.23 -5.02 6.93
C LYS A 52 -2.06 -4.20 8.20
N LYS A 53 -1.01 -3.38 8.31
CA LYS A 53 -0.78 -2.51 9.48
C LYS A 53 -1.85 -1.42 9.61
N ALA A 54 -2.44 -0.98 8.49
CA ALA A 54 -3.57 -0.07 8.46
C ALA A 54 -4.92 -0.74 8.82
N GLY A 55 -4.96 -2.07 8.92
CA GLY A 55 -6.19 -2.82 9.14
C GLY A 55 -7.14 -2.82 7.93
N LEU A 56 -6.59 -2.63 6.73
CA LEU A 56 -7.33 -2.66 5.46
C LEU A 56 -7.26 -4.05 4.82
N ASN A 57 -8.16 -4.34 3.87
CA ASN A 57 -8.04 -5.52 3.03
C ASN A 57 -6.78 -5.40 2.16
N ALA A 58 -5.78 -6.24 2.43
CA ALA A 58 -4.46 -6.09 1.83
C ALA A 58 -4.46 -6.27 0.31
N ILE A 59 -5.20 -7.27 -0.19
CA ILE A 59 -5.23 -7.59 -1.63
C ILE A 59 -5.99 -6.50 -2.39
N GLU A 60 -7.14 -6.07 -1.86
CA GLU A 60 -7.90 -4.97 -2.45
C GLU A 60 -7.08 -3.67 -2.46
N THR A 61 -6.42 -3.34 -1.36
CA THR A 61 -5.58 -2.14 -1.25
C THR A 61 -4.40 -2.17 -2.25
N LEU A 62 -3.77 -3.34 -2.41
CA LEU A 62 -2.71 -3.51 -3.41
C LEU A 62 -3.27 -3.30 -4.83
N ALA A 63 -4.41 -3.90 -5.15
CA ALA A 63 -5.01 -3.77 -6.46
C ALA A 63 -5.41 -2.31 -6.76
N GLU A 64 -5.98 -1.59 -5.79
CA GLU A 64 -6.25 -0.16 -5.93
C GLU A 64 -4.98 0.68 -6.12
N TYR A 65 -3.91 0.35 -5.41
CA TYR A 65 -2.63 1.04 -5.54
C TYR A 65 -2.02 0.81 -6.94
N GLU A 66 -2.03 -0.42 -7.42
CA GLU A 66 -1.56 -0.79 -8.74
C GLU A 66 -2.40 -0.14 -9.85
N ALA A 67 -3.73 -0.08 -9.68
CA ALA A 67 -4.64 0.58 -10.62
C ALA A 67 -4.30 2.08 -10.81
N GLU A 68 -3.87 2.75 -9.75
CA GLU A 68 -3.52 4.18 -9.80
C GLU A 68 -2.10 4.44 -10.31
N THR A 69 -1.17 3.52 -10.04
CA THR A 69 0.27 3.76 -10.26
C THR A 69 0.86 2.97 -11.42
N ASN A 70 0.09 2.09 -12.06
CA ASN A 70 0.47 1.32 -13.24
C ASN A 70 -0.49 1.57 -14.41
N PRO A 71 -0.32 2.66 -15.18
CA PRO A 71 -1.24 3.04 -16.26
C PRO A 71 -1.42 1.94 -17.32
N GLN A 72 -0.38 1.14 -17.57
CA GLN A 72 -0.41 0.07 -18.57
C GLN A 72 -1.43 -1.03 -18.22
N PHE A 73 -1.59 -1.32 -16.93
CA PHE A 73 -2.47 -2.39 -16.44
C PHE A 73 -3.61 -1.86 -15.56
N ALA A 74 -3.83 -0.54 -15.55
CA ALA A 74 -4.78 0.11 -14.66
C ALA A 74 -6.20 -0.46 -14.79
N GLN A 75 -6.63 -0.75 -16.02
CA GLN A 75 -7.96 -1.30 -16.28
C GLN A 75 -8.12 -2.72 -15.72
N LEU A 76 -7.11 -3.58 -15.91
CA LEU A 76 -7.10 -4.95 -15.36
C LEU A 76 -7.18 -4.94 -13.83
N TRP A 77 -6.48 -4.02 -13.18
CA TRP A 77 -6.54 -3.89 -11.72
C TRP A 77 -7.91 -3.38 -11.22
N LYS A 78 -8.56 -2.46 -11.94
CA LYS A 78 -9.92 -1.99 -11.60
C LYS A 78 -10.95 -3.10 -11.72
N GLU A 79 -10.83 -3.96 -12.72
CA GLU A 79 -11.66 -5.15 -12.89
C GLU A 79 -11.45 -6.11 -11.72
N ALA A 80 -10.19 -6.42 -11.38
CA ALA A 80 -9.86 -7.27 -10.23
C ALA A 80 -10.43 -6.73 -8.91
N VAL A 81 -10.35 -5.42 -8.65
CA VAL A 81 -10.99 -4.79 -7.47
C VAL A 81 -12.51 -5.00 -7.47
N SER A 82 -13.15 -4.87 -8.63
CA SER A 82 -14.60 -5.05 -8.77
C SER A 82 -15.02 -6.49 -8.48
N GLU A 83 -14.28 -7.47 -9.00
CA GLU A 83 -14.50 -8.90 -8.72
C GLU A 83 -14.32 -9.23 -7.23
N ILE A 84 -13.28 -8.70 -6.60
CA ILE A 84 -13.03 -8.89 -5.16
C ILE A 84 -14.22 -8.41 -4.32
N ARG A 85 -14.81 -7.26 -4.66
CA ARG A 85 -15.95 -6.68 -3.94
C ARG A 85 -17.24 -7.46 -4.15
N GLN A 86 -17.48 -7.93 -5.37
CA GLN A 86 -18.67 -8.73 -5.69
C GLN A 86 -18.67 -10.09 -4.98
N ASN A 87 -17.49 -10.66 -4.75
CA ASN A 87 -17.33 -11.96 -4.08
C ASN A 87 -17.27 -11.87 -2.54
N GLN A 88 -17.39 -10.67 -1.96
CA GLN A 88 -17.41 -10.44 -0.51
C GLN A 88 -18.83 -10.21 0.05
N GLY A 89 -19.86 -10.26 -0.80
CA GLY A 89 -21.28 -10.25 -0.41
C GLY A 89 -21.86 -11.64 -0.30
#